data_AF-A0A4Q8B5Z6-F1
#
_entry.id   AF-A0A4Q8B5Z6-F1
#
_cell.length_a   1.000
_cell.length_b   1.000
_cell.length_c   1.000
_cell.angle_alpha   90.00
_cell.angle_beta   90.00
_cell.angle_gamma   90.00
#
_symmetry.space_group_name_H-M   'P 1'
#
loop_
_entity.id
_entity.type
_entity.pdbx_description
1 polymer ?
#
loop_
_entity_poly.entity_id
_entity_poly.type
_entity_poly.pdbx_seq_one_letter_code
_entity_poly.pdbx_strand_id
1 'polypeptide(L)'
;MVGYDFLALYLSATEEFDDNARAFEVLERFEQDCAGLEEALSRLWGPAESVDLRPYMDRMVRGETLPELPGFLLGIMSDVSVWRFADRSICVGAGVWDTHGPVVLVAAAGEL
;
A
#
# COMPACT_ATOMS: atom_id res chain seq x y z
N MET A 1 -11.22 -11.10 -1.34
CA MET A 1 -10.70 -12.40 -1.81
C MET A 1 -10.40 -13.25 -0.59
N VAL A 2 -10.73 -14.55 -0.58
CA VAL A 2 -10.43 -15.49 0.52
C VAL A 2 -9.40 -16.47 -0.03
N GLY A 3 -8.19 -16.48 0.53
CA GLY A 3 -7.08 -17.33 0.06
C GLY A 3 -5.67 -16.78 0.33
N TYR A 4 -5.55 -15.56 0.87
CA TYR A 4 -4.28 -14.95 1.26
C TYR A 4 -4.19 -14.85 2.80
N ASP A 5 -2.98 -14.92 3.35
CA ASP A 5 -2.67 -14.69 4.78
C ASP A 5 -2.76 -13.20 5.17
N PHE A 6 -3.35 -12.37 4.30
CA PHE A 6 -3.63 -10.96 4.53
C PHE A 6 -5.04 -10.55 4.09
N LEU A 7 -5.54 -9.48 4.68
CA LEU A 7 -6.75 -8.78 4.27
C LEU A 7 -6.34 -7.45 3.62
N ALA A 8 -6.90 -7.11 2.46
CA ALA A 8 -6.76 -5.79 1.86
C ALA A 8 -8.13 -5.19 1.55
N LEU A 9 -8.26 -3.89 1.80
CA LEU A 9 -9.43 -3.08 1.56
C LEU A 9 -9.05 -1.87 0.73
N TYR A 10 -9.71 -1.71 -0.42
CA TYR A 10 -9.63 -0.49 -1.22
C TYR A 10 -10.58 0.53 -0.60
N LEU A 11 -10.01 1.55 0.04
CA LEU A 11 -10.77 2.63 0.67
C LEU A 11 -11.28 3.62 -0.38
N SER A 12 -10.50 3.79 -1.46
CA SER A 12 -10.85 4.56 -2.64
C SER A 12 -10.08 4.00 -3.84
N ALA A 13 -10.66 4.11 -5.02
CA ALA A 13 -10.03 3.73 -6.28
C ALA A 13 -10.59 4.56 -7.42
N THR A 14 -9.76 4.83 -8.42
CA THR A 14 -10.19 5.42 -9.70
C THR A 14 -10.56 4.33 -10.70
N GLU A 15 -11.06 4.75 -11.87
CA GLU A 15 -10.97 3.92 -13.08
C GLU A 15 -9.51 3.90 -13.60
N GLU A 16 -9.22 3.03 -14.56
CA GLU A 16 -7.92 2.98 -15.25
C GLU A 16 -7.67 4.27 -16.05
N PHE A 17 -6.38 4.61 -16.24
CA PHE A 17 -5.99 5.82 -16.96
C PHE A 17 -5.33 5.46 -18.30
N ASP A 18 -5.76 6.15 -19.36
CA ASP A 18 -5.09 6.09 -20.67
C ASP A 18 -3.81 6.97 -20.75
N ASP A 19 -3.61 7.86 -19.76
CA ASP A 19 -2.51 8.84 -19.71
C ASP A 19 -1.90 8.94 -18.31
N ASN A 20 -0.62 8.59 -18.22
CA ASN A 20 0.15 8.57 -16.97
C ASN A 20 0.27 9.96 -16.33
N ALA A 21 0.23 11.06 -17.09
CA ALA A 21 0.29 12.41 -16.52
C ALA A 21 -0.91 12.68 -15.61
N ARG A 22 -2.10 12.22 -16.02
CA ARG A 22 -3.33 12.35 -15.20
C ARG A 22 -3.29 11.44 -13.98
N ALA A 23 -2.69 10.26 -14.09
CA ALA A 23 -2.52 9.36 -12.94
C ALA A 23 -1.66 10.02 -11.84
N PHE A 24 -0.58 10.73 -12.20
CA PHE A 24 0.26 11.43 -11.22
C PHE A 24 -0.46 12.57 -10.49
N GLU A 25 -1.25 13.40 -11.19
CA GLU A 25 -2.05 14.45 -10.55
C GLU A 25 -3.07 13.88 -9.57
N VAL A 26 -3.70 12.76 -9.93
CA VAL A 26 -4.67 12.08 -9.05
C VAL A 26 -3.98 11.39 -7.88
N LEU A 27 -2.78 10.83 -8.08
CA LEU A 27 -1.99 10.22 -7.02
C LEU A 27 -1.68 11.22 -5.90
N GLU A 28 -1.29 12.46 -6.22
CA GLU A 28 -1.03 13.50 -5.20
C GLU A 28 -2.27 13.74 -4.30
N ARG A 29 -3.48 13.69 -4.89
CA ARG A 29 -4.71 13.81 -4.11
C ARG A 29 -4.93 12.62 -3.18
N PHE A 30 -4.66 11.41 -3.65
CA PHE A 30 -4.76 10.21 -2.85
C PHE A 30 -3.70 10.16 -1.73
N GLU A 31 -2.49 10.66 -1.98
CA GLU A 31 -1.44 10.81 -0.98
C GLU A 31 -1.86 11.79 0.14
N GLN A 32 -2.53 12.90 -0.22
CA GLN A 32 -3.10 13.83 0.77
C GLN A 32 -4.18 13.16 1.63
N ASP A 33 -5.08 12.40 1.01
CA ASP A 33 -6.13 11.66 1.73
C ASP A 33 -5.50 10.57 2.63
N CYS A 34 -4.45 9.90 2.15
CA CYS A 34 -3.66 8.94 2.90
C CYS A 34 -3.00 9.57 4.13
N ALA A 35 -2.38 10.74 3.99
CA ALA A 35 -1.77 11.48 5.09
C ALA A 35 -2.80 11.89 6.15
N GLY A 36 -4.01 12.32 5.74
CA GLY A 36 -5.10 12.62 6.66
C GLY A 36 -5.60 11.39 7.43
N LEU A 37 -5.66 10.24 6.75
CA LEU A 37 -5.98 8.97 7.38
C LEU A 37 -4.88 8.53 8.37
N GLU A 38 -3.60 8.65 7.99
CA GLU A 38 -2.47 8.35 8.87
C GLU A 38 -2.49 9.22 10.13
N GLU A 39 -2.77 10.52 10.01
CA GLU A 39 -2.90 11.41 11.15
C GLU A 39 -4.03 10.96 12.09
N ALA A 40 -5.19 10.62 11.52
CA ALA A 40 -6.35 10.17 12.29
C ALA A 40 -6.06 8.86 13.04
N LEU A 41 -5.44 7.88 12.37
CA LEU A 41 -5.07 6.60 12.98
C LEU A 41 -3.96 6.77 14.02
N SER A 42 -3.01 7.69 13.78
CA SER A 42 -1.92 7.96 14.71
C SER A 42 -2.38 8.53 16.05
N ARG A 43 -3.52 9.24 16.06
CA ARG A 43 -4.16 9.69 17.30
C ARG A 43 -4.74 8.53 18.14
N LEU A 44 -5.04 7.39 17.51
CA LEU A 44 -5.61 6.22 18.17
C LEU A 44 -4.55 5.19 18.56
N TRP A 45 -3.57 4.96 17.69
CA TRP A 45 -2.62 3.85 17.81
C TRP A 45 -1.17 4.30 18.04
N GLY A 46 -0.92 5.61 18.06
CA GLY A 46 0.44 6.15 18.05
C GLY A 46 0.99 6.28 16.62
N PRO A 47 2.20 6.85 16.46
CA PRO A 47 2.76 7.13 15.14
C PRO A 47 2.97 5.85 14.31
N ALA A 48 2.75 5.95 13.01
CA ALA A 48 3.12 4.90 12.07
C ALA A 48 4.64 4.80 11.87
N GLU A 49 5.11 3.61 11.51
CA GLU A 49 6.42 3.40 10.91
C GLU A 49 6.30 3.45 9.38
N SER A 50 7.20 4.16 8.71
CA SER A 50 7.34 4.06 7.25
C SER A 50 8.25 2.88 6.92
N VAL A 51 7.71 1.89 6.19
CA VAL A 51 8.44 0.70 5.76
C VAL A 51 8.72 0.79 4.26
N ASP A 52 10.00 0.69 3.90
CA ASP A 52 10.47 0.61 2.51
C ASP A 52 10.27 -0.81 1.95
N LEU A 53 9.53 -0.93 0.85
CA LEU A 53 9.21 -2.19 0.19
C LEU A 53 10.22 -2.58 -0.90
N ARG A 54 11.11 -1.67 -1.33
CA ARG A 54 12.11 -1.94 -2.37
C ARG A 54 13.04 -3.14 -2.09
N PRO A 55 13.41 -3.47 -0.84
CA PRO A 55 14.13 -4.72 -0.56
C PRO A 55 13.40 -5.99 -1.01
N TYR A 56 12.05 -5.98 -1.04
CA TYR A 56 11.27 -7.10 -1.59
C TYR A 56 11.33 -7.16 -3.12
N MET A 57 11.49 -6.03 -3.81
CA MET A 57 11.74 -5.99 -5.25
C MET A 57 13.05 -6.69 -5.62
N ASP A 58 14.11 -6.46 -4.85
CA ASP A 58 15.39 -7.14 -5.09
C ASP A 58 15.28 -8.66 -4.94
N ARG A 59 14.49 -9.13 -3.97
CA ARG A 59 14.20 -10.56 -3.76
C ARG A 59 13.38 -11.14 -4.92
N MET A 60 12.38 -10.40 -5.40
CA MET A 60 11.59 -10.77 -6.57
C MET A 60 12.46 -10.89 -7.84
N VAL A 61 13.36 -9.94 -8.08
CA VAL A 61 14.31 -9.98 -9.21
C VAL A 61 15.26 -11.18 -9.11
N ARG A 62 15.63 -11.59 -7.89
CA ARG A 62 16.40 -12.81 -7.63
C ARG A 62 15.59 -14.11 -7.79
N GLY A 63 14.29 -14.03 -8.05
CA GLY A 63 13.39 -15.18 -8.16
C GLY A 63 13.07 -15.85 -6.82
N GLU A 64 13.27 -15.14 -5.71
CA GLU A 64 12.90 -15.62 -4.38
C GLU A 64 11.39 -15.49 -4.14
N THR A 65 10.82 -16.39 -3.35
CA THR A 65 9.43 -16.27 -2.89
C THR A 65 9.29 -15.09 -1.93
N LEU A 66 8.33 -14.21 -2.23
CA LEU A 66 7.94 -13.11 -1.33
C LEU A 66 6.82 -13.55 -0.38
N PRO A 67 6.79 -13.03 0.86
CA PRO A 67 5.59 -13.10 1.68
C PRO A 67 4.43 -12.36 0.97
N GLU A 68 3.21 -12.82 1.19
CA GLU A 68 2.07 -12.41 0.37
C GLU A 68 1.72 -10.93 0.49
N LEU A 69 1.71 -10.37 1.71
CA LEU A 69 1.38 -8.96 1.93
C LEU A 69 2.45 -8.01 1.35
N PRO A 70 3.75 -8.16 1.62
CA PRO A 70 4.78 -7.38 0.94
C PRO A 70 4.72 -7.48 -0.58
N GLY A 71 4.47 -8.67 -1.13
CA GLY A 71 4.32 -8.87 -2.58
C GLY A 71 3.12 -8.11 -3.16
N PHE A 72 1.98 -8.13 -2.46
CA PHE A 72 0.79 -7.37 -2.83
C PHE A 72 1.05 -5.85 -2.79
N LEU A 73 1.61 -5.34 -1.70
CA LEU A 73 1.86 -3.90 -1.53
C LEU A 73 2.90 -3.38 -2.52
N LEU A 74 3.96 -4.15 -2.79
CA LEU A 74 5.01 -3.79 -3.75
C LEU A 74 4.47 -3.61 -5.18
N GLY A 75 3.38 -4.30 -5.53
CA GLY A 75 2.69 -4.10 -6.82
C GLY A 75 1.97 -2.76 -6.95
N ILE A 76 1.95 -1.94 -5.89
CA ILE A 76 1.16 -0.70 -5.80
C ILE A 76 2.03 0.50 -5.37
N MET A 77 2.94 0.29 -4.41
CA MET A 77 3.69 1.37 -3.75
C MET A 77 5.12 0.94 -3.38
N SER A 78 6.03 1.91 -3.22
CA SER A 78 7.41 1.69 -2.80
C SER A 78 7.61 1.69 -1.29
N ASP A 79 6.70 2.32 -0.56
CA ASP A 79 6.74 2.49 0.88
C ASP A 79 5.31 2.58 1.43
N VAL A 80 5.16 2.24 2.70
CA VAL A 80 3.84 2.12 3.33
C VAL A 80 3.91 2.51 4.81
N SER A 81 2.84 3.15 5.31
CA SER A 81 2.71 3.50 6.72
C SER A 81 2.16 2.31 7.50
N VAL A 82 2.81 1.95 8.62
CA VAL A 82 2.57 0.69 9.33
C VAL A 82 2.37 0.89 10.83
N TRP A 83 1.34 0.25 11.37
CA TRP A 83 1.15 0.03 12.80
C TRP A 83 1.32 -1.46 13.11
N ARG A 84 2.22 -1.78 14.04
CA ARG A 84 2.44 -3.17 14.47
C ARG A 84 1.60 -3.52 15.70
N PHE A 85 0.86 -4.61 15.58
CA PHE A 85 0.13 -5.28 16.65
C PHE A 85 0.72 -6.69 16.82
N ALA A 86 0.44 -7.32 17.97
CA ALA A 86 1.13 -8.53 18.43
C ALA A 86 1.55 -9.54 17.33
N ASP A 87 0.61 -9.97 16.49
CA ASP A 87 0.81 -10.95 15.42
C ASP A 87 0.50 -10.41 14.00
N ARG A 88 0.22 -9.11 13.88
CA ARG A 88 -0.26 -8.48 12.63
C ARG A 88 0.22 -7.05 12.49
N SER A 89 0.47 -6.64 11.26
CA SER A 89 0.68 -5.26 10.88
C SER A 89 -0.59 -4.72 10.21
N ILE A 90 -0.96 -3.48 10.49
CA ILE A 90 -1.91 -2.71 9.67
C ILE A 90 -1.09 -1.73 8.83
N CYS A 91 -1.32 -1.76 7.53
CA CYS A 91 -0.60 -0.98 6.53
C CYS A 91 -1.59 -0.04 5.82
N VAL A 92 -1.21 1.20 5.60
CA VAL A 92 -2.00 2.17 4.82
C VAL A 92 -1.07 2.86 3.82
N GLY A 93 -1.52 2.98 2.57
CA GLY A 93 -0.76 3.65 1.52
C GLY A 93 -1.61 3.97 0.29
N ALA A 94 -1.12 4.92 -0.49
CA ALA A 94 -1.65 5.29 -1.79
C ALA A 94 -0.65 4.95 -2.89
N GLY A 95 -1.13 4.54 -4.05
CA GLY A 95 -0.25 4.18 -5.17
C GLY A 95 -1.03 3.85 -6.44
N VAL A 96 -0.31 3.35 -7.43
CA VAL A 96 -0.86 2.99 -8.74
C VAL A 96 -0.68 1.51 -8.96
N TRP A 97 -1.74 0.84 -9.43
CA TRP A 97 -1.63 -0.56 -9.82
C TRP A 97 -0.90 -0.67 -11.16
N ASP A 98 0.35 -1.15 -11.17
CA ASP A 98 1.16 -1.20 -12.41
C ASP A 98 1.23 0.18 -13.13
N THR A 99 1.61 0.20 -14.41
CA THR A 99 1.93 1.44 -15.16
C THR A 99 0.70 2.20 -15.66
N HIS A 100 -0.44 1.51 -15.83
CA HIS A 100 -1.68 2.09 -16.39
C HIS A 100 -2.93 1.80 -15.54
N GLY A 101 -2.78 1.14 -14.40
CA GLY A 101 -3.90 0.77 -13.56
C GLY A 101 -4.43 1.94 -12.73
N PRO A 102 -5.47 1.69 -11.94
CA PRO A 102 -6.10 2.72 -11.14
C PRO A 102 -5.15 3.24 -10.05
N VAL A 103 -5.34 4.51 -9.69
CA VAL A 103 -4.82 5.06 -8.44
C VAL A 103 -5.70 4.55 -7.31
N VAL A 104 -5.09 4.03 -6.24
CA VAL A 104 -5.79 3.39 -5.13
C VAL A 104 -5.30 3.90 -3.79
N LEU A 105 -6.22 3.99 -2.83
CA LEU A 105 -5.93 4.14 -1.40
C LEU A 105 -6.29 2.82 -0.73
N VAL A 106 -5.32 2.19 -0.09
CA VAL A 106 -5.46 0.84 0.45
C VAL A 106 -5.18 0.82 1.95
N ALA A 107 -6.00 0.06 2.69
CA ALA A 107 -5.65 -0.45 4.00
C ALA A 107 -5.49 -1.97 3.93
N ALA A 108 -4.39 -2.50 4.47
CA ALA A 108 -4.13 -3.93 4.50
C ALA A 108 -3.71 -4.40 5.89
N ALA A 109 -3.97 -5.66 6.20
CA ALA A 109 -3.61 -6.28 7.47
C ALA A 109 -3.04 -7.69 7.25
N GLY A 110 -1.88 -7.98 7.84
CA GLY A 110 -1.17 -9.25 7.67
C GLY A 110 0.24 -9.19 8.25
N GLU A 111 1.07 -10.17 7.94
CA GLU A 111 2.49 -10.16 8.31
C GLU A 111 3.30 -9.26 7.35
N LEU A 112 4.07 -8.32 7.89
CA LEU A 112 4.93 -7.40 7.13
C LEU A 112 6.34 -7.33 7.71
#